data_AF-A0A168CBG2-F1
#
_entry.id   AF-A0A168CBG2-F1
#
_cell.length_a   1.000
_cell.length_b   1.000
_cell.length_c   1.000
_cell.angle_alpha   90.00
_cell.angle_beta   90.00
_cell.angle_gamma   90.00
#
_symmetry.space_group_name_H-M   'P 1'
#
loop_
_entity.id
_entity.type
_entity.pdbx_description
1 polymer ?
#
loop_
_entity_poly.entity_id
_entity_poly.type
_entity_poly.pdbx_seq_one_letter_code
_entity_poly.pdbx_strand_id
1 'polypeptide(L)'
;MAAHIILGLLSLTTAAAPAGATTEQQPEVIPGPGMPSLQELGVTSAELYQQGLPKPAELSVLSANFNPICGPNESRYTNVNGLVACFHYLQKLGTQQCKVPSEHSVFCRAGDAVVLGQAANLHGASSYCRDVATGLLYTIDHCTRPDKSCAGAQAAGGNGNLIVVSGDKRVYG
;
A
#
# COMPACT_ATOMS: atom_id res chain seq x y z
N MET A 1 5.76 77.73 27.14
CA MET A 1 6.26 77.00 25.96
C MET A 1 6.74 75.64 26.47
N ALA A 2 5.80 74.71 26.62
CA ALA A 2 5.55 73.56 25.72
C ALA A 2 6.50 72.38 26.02
N ALA A 3 6.04 71.47 26.88
CA ALA A 3 6.65 70.17 27.14
C ALA A 3 6.21 69.17 26.05
N HIS A 4 7.16 68.46 25.44
CA HIS A 4 6.90 67.41 24.47
C HIS A 4 7.09 66.04 25.12
N ILE A 5 5.99 65.35 25.35
CA ILE A 5 5.95 63.93 25.70
C ILE A 5 5.95 63.16 24.39
N ILE A 6 7.05 62.47 24.07
CA ILE A 6 7.14 61.57 22.92
C ILE A 6 6.62 60.20 23.36
N LEU A 7 5.46 59.82 22.83
CA LEU A 7 4.82 58.52 23.03
C LEU A 7 4.80 57.76 21.70
N GLY A 8 5.18 56.48 21.72
CA GLY A 8 4.92 55.52 20.64
C GLY A 8 6.19 55.02 19.94
N LEU A 9 6.31 53.76 19.52
CA LEU A 9 5.43 52.58 19.55
C LEU A 9 6.36 51.36 19.64
N LEU A 10 6.13 50.44 20.60
CA LEU A 10 6.77 49.13 20.57
C LEU A 10 6.05 48.25 19.54
N SER A 11 6.71 47.92 18.43
CA SER A 11 6.21 46.94 17.47
C SER A 11 6.36 45.54 18.05
N LEU A 12 5.25 44.95 18.51
CA LEU A 12 5.19 43.51 18.79
C LEU A 12 5.18 42.76 17.46
N THR A 13 6.31 42.20 17.06
CA THR A 13 6.37 41.19 16.00
C THR A 13 5.85 39.87 16.56
N THR A 14 4.60 39.54 16.26
CA THR A 14 4.05 38.21 16.48
C THR A 14 4.73 37.24 15.52
N ALA A 15 5.65 36.42 16.03
CA ALA A 15 6.13 35.25 15.32
C ALA A 15 4.96 34.28 15.16
N ALA A 16 4.38 34.21 13.96
CA ALA A 16 3.46 33.16 13.61
C ALA A 16 4.25 31.83 13.62
N ALA A 17 3.96 30.98 14.60
CA ALA A 17 4.43 29.60 14.57
C ALA A 17 3.93 28.95 13.26
N PRO A 18 4.76 28.18 12.54
CA PRO A 18 4.26 27.42 11.41
C PRO A 18 3.16 26.51 11.94
N ALA A 19 1.95 26.68 11.40
CA ALA A 19 0.84 25.78 11.64
C ALA A 19 1.34 24.37 11.33
N GLY A 20 1.47 23.56 12.37
CA GLY A 20 1.83 22.16 12.22
C GLY A 20 0.85 21.54 11.26
N ALA A 21 1.32 21.16 10.08
CA ALA A 21 0.63 20.22 9.23
C ALA A 21 0.40 18.99 10.11
N THR A 22 -0.85 18.73 10.47
CA THR A 22 -1.26 17.43 11.00
C THR A 22 -0.91 16.42 9.93
N THR A 23 0.26 15.78 10.04
CA THR A 23 0.52 14.52 9.39
C THR A 23 -0.58 13.59 9.88
N GLU A 24 -1.60 13.34 9.06
CA GLU A 24 -2.41 12.14 9.24
C GLU A 24 -1.40 11.00 9.35
N GLN A 25 -1.32 10.38 10.52
CA GLN A 25 -0.37 9.31 10.77
C GLN A 25 -0.82 8.14 9.88
N GLN A 26 -0.22 8.07 8.70
CA GLN A 26 -0.40 6.96 7.79
C GLN A 26 -0.11 5.67 8.56
N PRO A 27 -0.98 4.65 8.45
CA PRO A 27 -0.79 3.42 9.18
C PRO A 27 0.58 2.80 8.89
N GLU A 28 1.17 2.14 9.89
CA GLU A 28 2.40 1.40 9.67
C GLU A 28 2.17 0.26 8.66
N VAL A 29 3.11 0.12 7.74
CA VAL A 29 3.20 -1.04 6.84
C VAL A 29 3.85 -2.18 7.62
N ILE A 30 3.08 -3.24 7.85
CA ILE A 30 3.48 -4.40 8.63
C ILE A 30 3.67 -5.59 7.67
N PRO A 31 4.92 -6.02 7.43
CA PRO A 31 5.20 -7.25 6.69
C PRO A 31 4.53 -8.48 7.29
N GLY A 32 4.09 -9.39 6.44
CA GLY A 32 3.51 -10.66 6.88
C GLY A 32 4.56 -11.64 7.43
N PRO A 33 4.13 -12.76 8.05
CA PRO A 33 5.05 -13.74 8.62
C PRO A 33 6.08 -14.26 7.61
N GLY A 34 7.36 -14.25 7.99
CA GLY A 34 8.47 -14.73 7.15
C GLY A 34 8.89 -13.77 6.04
N MET A 35 8.29 -12.58 5.97
CA MET A 35 8.68 -11.52 5.05
C MET A 35 9.68 -10.56 5.71
N PRO A 36 10.61 -9.93 4.96
CA PRO A 36 11.56 -8.98 5.53
C PRO A 36 10.88 -7.76 6.18
N SER A 37 11.39 -7.31 7.31
CA SER A 37 10.95 -6.09 7.99
C SER A 37 11.31 -4.83 7.19
N LEU A 38 10.64 -3.71 7.49
CA LEU A 38 11.00 -2.42 6.89
C LEU A 38 12.41 -1.98 7.28
N GLN A 39 12.83 -2.29 8.51
CA GLN A 39 14.15 -2.01 9.04
C GLN A 39 15.24 -2.78 8.29
N GLU A 40 15.01 -4.05 7.96
CA GLU A 40 15.93 -4.86 7.13
C GLU A 40 16.06 -4.29 5.70
N LEU A 41 15.01 -3.64 5.20
CA LEU A 41 15.01 -2.97 3.89
C LEU A 41 15.54 -1.53 3.95
N GLY A 42 15.83 -1.00 5.14
CA GLY A 42 16.28 0.38 5.32
C GLY A 42 15.25 1.42 4.87
N VAL A 43 13.95 1.14 5.04
CA VAL A 43 12.86 2.05 4.65
C VAL A 43 11.87 2.28 5.78
N THR A 44 11.07 3.32 5.65
CA THR A 44 9.98 3.67 6.57
C THR A 44 8.61 3.56 5.91
N SER A 45 7.55 3.44 6.71
CA SER A 45 6.18 3.47 6.19
C SER A 45 5.90 4.76 5.42
N ALA A 46 6.30 5.93 5.95
CA ALA A 46 6.08 7.22 5.31
C ALA A 46 6.68 7.28 3.89
N GLU A 47 7.89 6.75 3.71
CA GLU A 47 8.52 6.67 2.38
C GLU A 47 7.73 5.77 1.42
N LEU A 48 7.12 4.68 1.90
CA LEU A 48 6.30 3.80 1.08
C LEU A 48 5.02 4.48 0.60
N TYR A 49 4.40 5.35 1.41
CA TYR A 49 3.21 6.09 1.00
C TYR A 49 3.49 7.27 0.07
N GLN A 50 4.69 7.84 0.12
CA GLN A 50 5.06 9.00 -0.69
C GLN A 50 5.46 8.62 -2.12
N GLN A 51 5.59 7.33 -2.42
CA GLN A 51 5.91 6.84 -3.75
C GLN A 51 4.66 6.84 -4.65
N GLY A 52 4.76 7.44 -5.83
CA GLY A 52 3.70 7.39 -6.84
C GLY A 52 3.61 5.99 -7.48
N LEU A 53 2.42 5.61 -7.96
CA LEU A 53 2.26 4.36 -8.71
C LEU A 53 2.81 4.50 -10.13
N PRO A 54 3.42 3.44 -10.70
CA PRO A 54 3.75 3.42 -12.11
C PRO A 54 2.47 3.41 -12.97
N LYS A 55 2.57 3.91 -14.21
CA LYS A 55 1.42 3.92 -15.13
C LYS A 55 1.03 2.48 -15.53
N PRO A 56 -0.27 2.17 -15.68
CA PRO A 56 -0.76 0.81 -15.95
C PRO A 56 -0.43 0.24 -17.33
N ALA A 57 0.08 1.06 -18.25
CA ALA A 57 0.36 0.67 -19.63
C ALA A 57 1.44 -0.43 -19.80
N GLU A 58 2.08 -0.89 -18.71
CA GLU A 58 3.06 -1.99 -18.70
C GLU A 58 2.50 -3.34 -18.22
N LEU A 59 1.17 -3.49 -18.09
CA LEU A 59 0.51 -4.70 -17.62
C LEU A 59 0.51 -5.88 -18.63
N SER A 60 1.35 -5.85 -19.68
CA SER A 60 1.51 -6.95 -20.66
C SER A 60 2.14 -8.23 -20.08
N VAL A 61 2.32 -8.31 -18.75
CA VAL A 61 2.96 -9.41 -18.01
C VAL A 61 1.94 -10.19 -17.14
N LEU A 62 0.65 -9.89 -17.25
CA LEU A 62 -0.37 -10.61 -16.48
C LEU A 62 -0.52 -12.05 -16.99
N SER A 63 -0.58 -13.00 -16.07
CA SER A 63 -0.80 -14.41 -16.40
C SER A 63 -2.15 -14.59 -17.10
N ALA A 64 -2.14 -15.20 -18.29
CA ALA A 64 -3.35 -15.46 -19.09
C ALA A 64 -4.33 -16.46 -18.46
N ASN A 65 -3.98 -17.06 -17.32
CA ASN A 65 -4.71 -18.20 -16.73
C ASN A 65 -5.59 -17.85 -15.52
N PHE A 66 -5.76 -16.56 -15.18
CA PHE A 66 -6.68 -16.13 -14.14
C PHE A 66 -7.59 -15.01 -14.64
N ASN A 67 -8.91 -15.14 -14.43
CA ASN A 67 -9.85 -14.06 -14.70
C ASN A 67 -9.89 -13.11 -13.50
N PRO A 68 -9.48 -11.83 -13.66
CA PRO A 68 -9.39 -10.91 -12.53
C PRO A 68 -10.75 -10.61 -11.91
N ILE A 69 -10.77 -10.38 -10.60
CA ILE A 69 -12.01 -10.14 -9.85
C ILE A 69 -11.84 -8.87 -9.01
N CYS A 70 -12.77 -7.92 -9.14
CA CYS A 70 -12.92 -6.85 -8.15
C CYS A 70 -13.85 -7.30 -7.03
N GLY A 71 -13.63 -6.80 -5.81
CA GLY A 71 -14.32 -7.25 -4.59
C GLY A 71 -15.83 -7.47 -4.80
N PRO A 72 -16.35 -8.71 -4.64
CA PRO A 72 -17.75 -9.03 -5.00
C PRO A 72 -18.79 -8.39 -4.09
N ASN A 73 -18.37 -7.83 -2.94
CA ASN A 73 -19.24 -7.15 -1.99
C ASN A 73 -18.49 -6.06 -1.22
N GLU A 74 -19.26 -5.15 -0.64
CA GLU A 74 -18.76 -3.93 0.03
C GLU A 74 -17.82 -4.22 1.18
N SER A 75 -18.05 -5.29 1.95
CA SER A 75 -17.24 -5.61 3.13
C SER A 75 -15.79 -5.94 2.82
N ARG A 76 -15.46 -6.25 1.56
CA ARG A 76 -14.09 -6.56 1.12
C ARG A 76 -13.27 -5.32 0.80
N TYR A 77 -13.89 -4.17 0.57
CA TYR A 77 -13.19 -2.95 0.15
C TYR A 77 -12.50 -2.27 1.33
N THR A 78 -11.27 -1.80 1.10
CA THR A 78 -10.46 -1.07 2.06
C THR A 78 -9.94 0.22 1.44
N ASN A 79 -9.32 1.10 2.24
CA ASN A 79 -8.68 2.29 1.71
C ASN A 79 -7.49 1.93 0.82
N VAL A 80 -7.50 2.39 -0.43
CA VAL A 80 -6.48 2.08 -1.44
C VAL A 80 -5.07 2.50 -1.02
N ASN A 81 -4.91 3.55 -0.20
CA ASN A 81 -3.60 4.04 0.21
C ASN A 81 -2.79 2.96 0.95
N GLY A 82 -3.45 2.13 1.77
CA GLY A 82 -2.78 1.00 2.42
C GLY A 82 -2.30 -0.06 1.44
N LEU A 83 -3.08 -0.32 0.38
CA LEU A 83 -2.68 -1.23 -0.70
C LEU A 83 -1.51 -0.67 -1.51
N VAL A 84 -1.50 0.64 -1.78
CA VAL A 84 -0.37 1.32 -2.46
C VAL A 84 0.91 1.22 -1.64
N ALA A 85 0.85 1.42 -0.33
CA ALA A 85 2.02 1.27 0.53
C ALA A 85 2.54 -0.18 0.55
N CYS A 86 1.63 -1.17 0.59
CA CYS A 86 2.00 -2.58 0.43
C CYS A 86 2.59 -2.91 -0.95
N PHE A 87 2.10 -2.27 -2.02
CA PHE A 87 2.67 -2.39 -3.36
C PHE A 87 4.14 -1.96 -3.37
N HIS A 88 4.45 -0.79 -2.82
CA HIS A 88 5.83 -0.29 -2.78
C HIS A 88 6.75 -1.15 -1.93
N TYR A 89 6.24 -1.71 -0.83
CA TYR A 89 6.97 -2.68 -0.03
C TYR A 89 7.31 -3.94 -0.85
N LEU A 90 6.33 -4.54 -1.52
CA LEU A 90 6.53 -5.73 -2.36
C LEU A 90 7.44 -5.44 -3.56
N GLN A 91 7.36 -4.24 -4.13
CA GLN A 91 8.22 -3.82 -5.24
C GLN A 91 9.68 -3.68 -4.80
N LYS A 92 9.93 -3.11 -3.61
CA LYS A 92 11.30 -3.00 -3.05
C LYS A 92 11.95 -4.34 -2.76
N LEU A 93 11.16 -5.36 -2.43
CA LEU A 93 11.66 -6.74 -2.29
C LEU A 93 12.16 -7.34 -3.61
N GLY A 94 11.73 -6.82 -4.76
CA GLY A 94 12.26 -7.19 -6.06
C GLY A 94 12.14 -8.69 -6.35
N THR A 95 13.28 -9.36 -6.51
CA THR A 95 13.39 -10.80 -6.80
C THR A 95 13.42 -11.69 -5.56
N GLN A 96 13.17 -11.16 -4.37
CA GLN A 96 12.89 -11.99 -3.19
C GLN A 96 11.66 -12.87 -3.45
N GLN A 97 11.67 -14.11 -2.95
CA GLN A 97 10.54 -15.02 -3.09
C GLN A 97 9.42 -14.65 -2.10
N CYS A 98 8.28 -14.25 -2.65
CA CYS A 98 7.01 -14.17 -1.91
C CYS A 98 6.40 -15.57 -1.92
N LYS A 99 6.35 -16.21 -0.75
CA LYS A 99 5.96 -17.63 -0.60
C LYS A 99 4.61 -17.76 0.09
N VAL A 100 3.78 -18.61 -0.50
CA VAL A 100 2.59 -19.19 0.11
C VAL A 100 2.95 -20.65 0.41
N PRO A 101 3.26 -21.02 1.66
CA PRO A 101 3.75 -22.36 1.97
C PRO A 101 2.67 -23.43 1.85
N SER A 102 1.39 -23.06 2.00
CA SER A 102 0.23 -23.96 1.89
C SER A 102 -0.88 -23.31 1.05
N GLU A 103 -1.99 -22.91 1.66
CA GLU A 103 -3.14 -22.36 0.96
C GLU A 103 -3.07 -20.84 0.82
N HIS A 104 -2.74 -20.14 1.91
CA HIS A 104 -2.67 -18.69 1.95
C HIS A 104 -1.50 -18.19 2.80
N SER A 105 -1.00 -17.00 2.49
CA SER A 105 -0.01 -16.29 3.30
C SER A 105 -0.21 -14.79 3.16
N VAL A 106 -0.20 -14.08 4.29
CA VAL A 106 -0.21 -12.61 4.28
C VAL A 106 1.18 -12.14 3.88
N PHE A 107 1.25 -11.20 2.94
CA PHE A 107 2.50 -10.57 2.55
C PHE A 107 2.70 -9.22 3.24
N CYS A 108 1.62 -8.44 3.40
CA CYS A 108 1.68 -7.11 3.97
C CYS A 108 0.31 -6.66 4.50
N ARG A 109 0.31 -5.84 5.56
CA ARG A 109 -0.84 -5.10 6.07
C ARG A 109 -0.50 -3.62 6.21
N ALA A 110 -1.47 -2.75 6.03
CA ALA A 110 -1.34 -1.32 6.32
C ALA A 110 -2.72 -0.74 6.67
N GLY A 111 -2.93 -0.38 7.94
CA GLY A 111 -4.25 0.04 8.42
C GLY A 111 -5.25 -1.11 8.32
N ASP A 112 -6.36 -0.90 7.62
CA ASP A 112 -7.36 -1.95 7.33
C ASP A 112 -7.06 -2.73 6.05
N ALA A 113 -6.03 -2.36 5.31
CA ALA A 113 -5.65 -3.05 4.08
C ALA A 113 -4.81 -4.29 4.38
N VAL A 114 -5.07 -5.36 3.65
CA VAL A 114 -4.23 -6.57 3.61
C VAL A 114 -3.97 -6.99 2.17
N VAL A 115 -2.76 -7.49 1.95
CA VAL A 115 -2.35 -8.17 0.73
C VAL A 115 -1.89 -9.57 1.11
N LEU A 116 -2.51 -10.58 0.53
CA LEU A 116 -2.17 -11.99 0.74
C LEU A 116 -1.99 -12.70 -0.60
N GLY A 117 -1.22 -13.78 -0.58
CA GLY A 117 -1.16 -14.75 -1.67
C GLY A 117 -2.03 -15.96 -1.35
N GLN A 118 -2.68 -16.50 -2.38
CA GLN A 118 -3.40 -17.77 -2.35
C GLN A 118 -2.81 -18.72 -3.40
N ALA A 119 -2.48 -19.94 -3.01
CA ALA A 119 -2.01 -20.96 -3.94
C ALA A 119 -3.21 -21.54 -4.71
N ALA A 120 -3.15 -21.55 -6.05
CA ALA A 120 -4.25 -22.01 -6.90
C ALA A 120 -4.65 -23.48 -6.65
N ASN A 121 -3.68 -24.32 -6.28
CA ASN A 121 -3.86 -25.76 -6.09
C ASN A 121 -3.71 -26.21 -4.62
N LEU A 122 -3.74 -25.29 -3.64
CA LEU A 122 -3.62 -25.60 -2.19
C LEU A 122 -2.31 -26.27 -1.73
N HIS A 123 -1.35 -26.51 -2.64
CA HIS A 123 -0.07 -27.16 -2.35
C HIS A 123 1.12 -26.19 -2.24
N GLY A 124 0.85 -24.93 -1.89
CA GLY A 124 1.83 -23.86 -1.88
C GLY A 124 2.10 -23.28 -3.27
N ALA A 125 2.61 -22.06 -3.28
CA ALA A 125 3.01 -21.33 -4.48
C ALA A 125 4.08 -20.30 -4.11
N SER A 126 4.89 -19.88 -5.08
CA SER A 126 5.81 -18.77 -4.89
C SER A 126 6.01 -18.01 -6.19
N SER A 127 6.25 -16.69 -6.08
CA SER A 127 6.66 -15.81 -7.17
C SER A 127 7.66 -14.79 -6.64
N TYR A 128 8.34 -14.07 -7.54
CA TYR A 128 9.08 -12.89 -7.13
C TYR A 128 8.13 -11.83 -6.58
N CYS A 129 8.54 -11.14 -5.52
CA CYS A 129 7.70 -10.13 -4.89
C CYS A 129 7.37 -8.96 -5.83
N ARG A 130 8.23 -8.63 -6.80
CA ARG A 130 7.89 -7.69 -7.88
C ARG A 130 6.72 -8.17 -8.76
N ASP A 131 6.59 -9.48 -8.99
CA ASP A 131 5.51 -10.05 -9.80
C ASP A 131 4.21 -10.09 -8.99
N VAL A 132 4.30 -10.35 -7.68
CA VAL A 132 3.18 -10.17 -6.73
C VAL A 132 2.74 -8.71 -6.72
N ALA A 133 3.67 -7.75 -6.71
CA ALA A 133 3.38 -6.32 -6.80
C ALA A 133 2.69 -5.98 -8.13
N THR A 134 3.06 -6.61 -9.26
CA THR A 134 2.35 -6.45 -10.54
C THR A 134 0.90 -6.91 -10.45
N GLY A 135 0.63 -8.05 -9.79
CA GLY A 135 -0.75 -8.52 -9.57
C GLY A 135 -1.56 -7.55 -8.70
N LEU A 136 -0.95 -7.01 -7.64
CA LEU A 136 -1.57 -5.99 -6.79
C LEU A 136 -1.79 -4.65 -7.52
N LEU A 137 -0.85 -4.23 -8.37
CA LEU A 137 -0.99 -3.00 -9.15
C LEU A 137 -2.21 -3.08 -10.08
N TYR A 138 -2.48 -4.25 -10.67
CA TYR A 138 -3.68 -4.45 -11.47
C TYR A 138 -4.95 -4.17 -10.66
N THR A 139 -5.06 -4.70 -9.44
CA THR A 139 -6.25 -4.50 -8.62
C THR A 139 -6.38 -3.05 -8.18
N ILE A 140 -5.27 -2.40 -7.82
CA ILE A 140 -5.26 -0.96 -7.50
C ILE A 140 -5.73 -0.13 -8.71
N ASP A 141 -5.29 -0.45 -9.91
CA ASP A 141 -5.66 0.31 -11.11
C ASP A 141 -7.11 0.07 -11.55
N HIS A 142 -7.55 -1.19 -11.59
CA HIS A 142 -8.82 -1.57 -12.21
C HIS A 142 -9.98 -1.67 -11.22
N CYS A 143 -9.70 -1.87 -9.93
CA CYS A 143 -10.72 -2.09 -8.91
C CYS A 143 -10.83 -0.96 -7.89
N THR A 144 -10.00 0.09 -7.98
CA THR A 144 -10.18 1.29 -7.15
C THR A 144 -11.41 2.06 -7.60
N ARG A 145 -12.30 2.32 -6.64
CA ARG A 145 -13.54 3.07 -6.83
C ARG A 145 -13.31 4.58 -6.67
N PRO A 146 -14.28 5.42 -7.10
CA PRO A 146 -14.19 6.87 -6.93
C PRO A 146 -14.01 7.34 -5.48
N ASP A 147 -14.54 6.59 -4.51
CA ASP A 147 -14.43 6.86 -3.07
C ASP A 147 -13.08 6.42 -2.46
N LYS A 148 -12.10 6.04 -3.28
CA LYS A 148 -10.78 5.53 -2.88
C LYS A 148 -10.78 4.20 -2.14
N SER A 149 -11.91 3.48 -2.18
CA SER A 149 -11.96 2.11 -1.72
C SER A 149 -11.49 1.15 -2.83
N CYS A 150 -10.79 0.07 -2.46
CA CYS A 150 -10.27 -0.91 -3.41
C CYS A 150 -10.30 -2.31 -2.80
N ALA A 151 -10.63 -3.30 -3.63
CA ALA A 151 -10.46 -4.71 -3.36
C ALA A 151 -10.45 -5.50 -4.66
N GLY A 152 -9.66 -6.56 -4.71
CA GLY A 152 -9.65 -7.45 -5.85
C GLY A 152 -8.65 -8.58 -5.74
N ALA A 153 -8.66 -9.42 -6.76
CA ALA A 153 -7.73 -10.52 -6.93
C ALA A 153 -7.19 -10.55 -8.36
N GLN A 154 -5.92 -10.89 -8.49
CA GLN A 154 -5.22 -11.10 -9.75
C GLN A 154 -4.04 -12.05 -9.53
N ALA A 155 -3.72 -12.89 -10.50
CA ALA A 155 -2.49 -13.69 -10.49
C ALA A 155 -1.24 -12.81 -10.44
N ALA A 156 -0.18 -13.29 -9.77
CA ALA A 156 1.12 -12.66 -9.87
C ALA A 156 1.58 -12.62 -11.34
N GLY A 157 2.36 -11.60 -11.70
CA GLY A 157 2.91 -11.44 -13.05
C GLY A 157 3.62 -12.72 -13.53
N GLY A 158 3.25 -13.22 -14.71
CA GLY A 158 3.82 -14.45 -15.26
C GLY A 158 3.55 -15.75 -14.46
N ASN A 159 2.76 -15.71 -13.39
CA ASN A 159 2.54 -16.87 -12.50
C ASN A 159 1.07 -17.02 -12.07
N GLY A 160 0.34 -17.86 -12.81
CA GLY A 160 -1.05 -18.21 -12.51
C GLY A 160 -1.28 -19.08 -11.28
N ASN A 161 -0.22 -19.63 -10.66
CA ASN A 161 -0.34 -20.50 -9.49
C ASN A 161 -0.40 -19.72 -8.17
N LEU A 162 -0.07 -18.43 -8.18
CA LEU A 162 -0.14 -17.54 -7.02
C LEU A 162 -1.13 -16.41 -7.32
N ILE A 163 -2.29 -16.46 -6.66
CA ILE A 163 -3.30 -15.42 -6.75
C ILE A 163 -3.06 -14.38 -5.66
N VAL A 164 -2.87 -13.13 -6.05
CA VAL A 164 -2.72 -11.99 -5.14
C VAL A 164 -4.10 -11.45 -4.82
N VAL A 165 -4.47 -11.49 -3.54
CA VAL A 165 -5.76 -10.99 -3.04
C VAL A 165 -5.50 -9.74 -2.20
N SER A 166 -6.32 -8.72 -2.43
CA SER A 166 -6.22 -7.40 -1.81
C SER A 166 -7.59 -6.93 -1.31
N GLY A 167 -7.64 -6.35 -0.11
CA GLY A 167 -8.87 -5.81 0.47
C GLY A 167 -8.82 -5.65 1.98
N ASP A 168 -9.98 -5.71 2.63
CA ASP A 168 -10.13 -5.48 4.06
C ASP A 168 -9.64 -6.66 4.92
N LYS A 169 -8.76 -6.36 5.86
CA LYS A 169 -8.16 -7.36 6.77
C LYS A 169 -9.18 -8.09 7.63
N ARG A 170 -10.35 -7.50 7.91
CA ARG A 170 -11.41 -8.12 8.73
C ARG A 170 -12.09 -9.27 8.00
N VAL A 171 -11.98 -9.30 6.67
CA VAL A 171 -12.53 -10.37 5.82
C VAL A 171 -11.47 -11.40 5.46
N TYR A 172 -10.23 -10.96 5.27
CA TYR A 172 -9.17 -11.77 4.68
C TYR A 172 -8.05 -12.20 5.63
N GLY A 173 -8.03 -11.70 6.87
CA GLY A 173 -6.91 -11.97 7.77
C GLY A 173 -7.24 -11.80 9.23
#